data_AF-A0A537KKZ7-F1
#
_entry.id   AF-A0A537KKZ7-F1
#
_cell.length_a   1.000
_cell.length_b   1.000
_cell.length_c   1.000
_cell.angle_alpha   90.00
_cell.angle_beta   90.00
_cell.angle_gamma   90.00
#
_symmetry.space_group_name_H-M   'P 1'
#
loop_
_entity.id
_entity.type
_entity.pdbx_description
1 polymer ?
#
loop_
_entity_poly.entity_id
_entity_poly.type
_entity_poly.pdbx_seq_one_letter_code
_entity_poly.pdbx_strand_id
1 'polypeptide(L)'
;MKNLSLLILLVISFVLFLIGISIPGRGRPIHIIFVTVAVTLGFIFYLLTFLQVIKTPTLSSGRRIFWIVAIVCVPMIGNLVYIIIHDADIRKQVPKPEV
;
A
#
# COMPACT_ATOMS: atom_id res chain seq x y z
N MET A 1 22.10 13.44 0.96
CA MET A 1 20.88 14.17 0.54
C MET A 1 19.78 13.26 -0.01
N LYS A 2 20.04 12.36 -0.98
CA LYS A 2 18.99 11.49 -1.58
C LYS A 2 18.14 10.69 -0.56
N ASN A 3 18.76 10.12 0.47
CA ASN A 3 18.02 9.36 1.50
C ASN A 3 17.12 10.22 2.38
N LEU A 4 17.50 11.48 2.65
CA LEU A 4 16.69 12.41 3.43
C LEU A 4 15.44 12.81 2.64
N SER A 5 15.58 13.08 1.34
CA SER A 5 14.45 13.39 0.46
C SER A 5 13.45 12.22 0.36
N LEU A 6 13.94 10.98 0.29
CA LEU A 6 13.08 9.80 0.33
C LEU A 6 12.35 9.67 1.67
N LEU A 7 13.04 9.92 2.79
CA LEU A 7 12.43 9.87 4.11
C LEU A 7 11.34 10.94 4.28
N ILE A 8 11.58 12.16 3.81
CA ILE A 8 10.58 13.23 3.79
C ILE A 8 9.38 12.84 2.91
N LEU A 9 9.63 12.29 1.72
CA LEU A 9 8.57 11.81 0.82
C LEU A 9 7.72 10.72 1.48
N LEU A 10 8.35 9.78 2.21
CA LEU A 10 7.65 8.75 2.98
C LEU A 10 6.74 9.36 4.03
N VAL A 11 7.26 10.28 4.85
CA VAL A 11 6.50 10.94 5.91
C VAL A 11 5.31 11.70 5.34
N ILE A 12 5.51 12.48 4.28
CA ILE A 12 4.44 13.23 3.62
C ILE A 12 3.38 12.27 3.04
N SER A 13 3.81 11.23 2.32
CA SER A 13 2.88 10.24 1.73
C SER A 13 2.07 9.53 2.80
N PHE A 14 2.71 9.17 3.91
CA PHE A 14 2.06 8.52 5.04
C PHE A 14 1.04 9.43 5.72
N VAL A 15 1.40 10.69 6.00
CA VAL A 15 0.47 11.67 6.59
C VAL A 15 -0.73 11.92 5.67
N LEU A 16 -0.50 12.10 4.36
CA LEU A 16 -1.59 12.27 3.39
C LEU A 16 -2.50 11.05 3.33
N PHE A 17 -1.92 9.84 3.39
CA PHE A 17 -2.69 8.60 3.44
C PHE A 17 -3.56 8.53 4.69
N LEU A 18 -3.00 8.84 5.87
CA LEU A 18 -3.74 8.88 7.14
C LEU A 18 -4.89 9.90 7.11
N ILE A 19 -4.66 11.08 6.54
CA ILE A 19 -5.72 12.09 6.35
C ILE A 19 -6.80 11.54 5.42
N GLY A 20 -6.42 10.94 4.28
CA GLY A 20 -7.34 10.38 3.30
C GLY A 20 -8.27 9.32 3.89
N ILE A 21 -7.74 8.37 4.66
CA ILE A 21 -8.55 7.32 5.33
C ILE A 21 -9.41 7.86 6.47
N SER A 22 -8.99 8.97 7.11
CA SER A 22 -9.69 9.56 8.26
C SER A 22 -10.91 10.38 7.85
N ILE A 23 -11.05 10.77 6.57
CA ILE A 23 -12.21 11.52 6.08
C ILE A 23 -13.38 10.54 5.87
N PRO A 24 -14.44 10.59 6.69
CA PRO A 24 -15.61 9.75 6.49
C PRO A 24 -16.42 10.26 5.30
N GLY A 25 -16.57 9.44 4.27
CA GLY A 25 -17.40 9.76 3.11
C GLY A 25 -17.00 9.02 1.86
N ARG A 26 -17.48 7.78 1.71
CA ARG A 26 -17.48 7.05 0.42
C ARG A 26 -18.27 7.90 -0.59
N GLY A 27 -17.56 8.63 -1.45
CA GLY A 27 -18.17 9.41 -2.54
C GLY A 27 -17.93 10.92 -2.53
N ARG A 28 -17.30 11.49 -1.49
CA ARG A 28 -16.89 12.91 -1.56
C ARG A 28 -15.67 13.06 -2.48
N PRO A 29 -15.68 13.99 -3.44
CA PRO A 29 -14.56 14.17 -4.38
C PRO A 29 -13.24 14.46 -3.63
N ILE A 30 -13.32 15.15 -2.48
CA ILE A 30 -12.15 15.41 -1.64
C ILE A 30 -11.50 14.12 -1.11
N HIS A 31 -12.30 13.16 -0.63
CA HIS A 31 -11.79 11.89 -0.14
C HIS A 31 -11.10 11.11 -1.27
N ILE A 32 -11.72 11.06 -2.44
CA ILE A 32 -11.16 10.39 -3.63
C ILE A 32 -9.84 11.03 -4.04
N ILE A 33 -9.76 12.36 -4.09
CA ILE A 33 -8.53 13.09 -4.44
C ILE A 33 -7.42 12.79 -3.44
N PHE A 34 -7.68 12.93 -2.14
CA PHE A 34 -6.67 12.69 -1.10
C PHE A 34 -6.15 11.25 -1.13
N VAL A 35 -7.05 10.26 -1.21
CA VAL A 35 -6.66 8.84 -1.28
C VAL A 35 -5.87 8.56 -2.56
N THR A 36 -6.32 9.05 -3.73
CA THR A 36 -5.65 8.81 -5.01
C THR A 36 -4.25 9.44 -5.03
N VAL A 37 -4.11 10.68 -4.56
CA VAL A 37 -2.81 11.36 -4.47
C VAL A 37 -1.88 10.64 -3.50
N ALA A 38 -2.38 10.25 -2.33
CA ALA A 38 -1.58 9.53 -1.34
C ALA A 38 -1.11 8.16 -1.85
N VAL A 39 -2.00 7.40 -2.52
CA VAL A 39 -1.65 6.11 -3.14
C VAL A 39 -0.63 6.30 -4.25
N THR A 40 -0.79 7.32 -5.10
CA THR A 40 0.14 7.60 -6.20
C THR A 40 1.53 7.96 -5.66
N LEU A 41 1.61 8.85 -4.66
CA LEU A 41 2.87 9.22 -4.03
C LEU A 41 3.52 8.03 -3.31
N GLY A 42 2.73 7.23 -2.59
CA GLY A 42 3.18 6.01 -1.95
C GLY A 42 3.73 4.99 -2.96
N PHE A 43 3.09 4.86 -4.13
CA PHE A 43 3.55 3.99 -5.22
C PHE A 43 4.85 4.50 -5.85
N ILE A 44 4.99 5.81 -6.05
CA ILE A 44 6.25 6.41 -6.53
C ILE A 44 7.38 6.13 -5.53
N PHE A 45 7.13 6.37 -4.24
CA PHE A 45 8.10 6.07 -3.18
C PHE A 45 8.47 4.57 -3.15
N TYR A 46 7.49 3.70 -3.28
CA TYR A 46 7.68 2.25 -3.37
C TYR A 46 8.60 1.88 -4.55
N LEU A 47 8.35 2.41 -5.75
CA LEU A 47 9.21 2.14 -6.91
C LEU A 47 10.63 2.67 -6.73
N LEU A 48 10.79 3.88 -6.19
CA LEU A 48 12.09 4.48 -5.94
C LEU A 48 12.91 3.65 -4.95
N THR A 49 12.28 3.21 -3.86
CA THR A 49 12.94 2.38 -2.85
C THR A 49 13.26 0.98 -3.38
N PHE A 50 12.36 0.37 -4.16
CA PHE A 50 12.63 -0.90 -4.83
C PHE A 50 13.83 -0.81 -5.78
N LEU A 51 13.87 0.22 -6.63
CA LEU A 51 15.01 0.48 -7.51
C LEU A 51 16.30 0.71 -6.72
N GLN A 52 16.22 1.40 -5.57
CA GLN A 52 17.37 1.61 -4.69
C GLN A 52 17.88 0.27 -4.13
N VAL A 53 17.01 -0.62 -3.66
CA VAL A 53 17.40 -1.96 -3.18
C VAL A 53 18.13 -2.76 -4.26
N ILE A 54 17.63 -2.74 -5.50
CA ILE A 54 18.26 -3.43 -6.64
C ILE A 54 19.62 -2.83 -6.96
N LYS A 55 19.72 -1.50 -7.01
CA LYS A 55 20.92 -0.79 -7.47
C LYS A 55 22.00 -0.61 -6.41
N THR A 56 21.71 -0.85 -5.13
CA THR A 56 22.66 -0.59 -4.03
C THR A 56 23.71 -1.71 -3.95
N PRO A 57 24.98 -1.44 -4.32
CA PRO A 57 26.02 -2.46 -4.38
C PRO A 57 26.54 -2.87 -2.99
N THR A 58 26.27 -2.05 -1.96
CA THR A 58 26.73 -2.27 -0.58
C THR A 58 25.88 -3.28 0.21
N LEU A 59 24.75 -3.71 -0.33
CA LEU A 59 23.91 -4.76 0.27
C LEU A 59 24.48 -6.13 -0.07
N SER A 60 24.67 -6.99 0.94
CA SER A 60 24.99 -8.40 0.70
C SER A 60 23.88 -9.08 -0.11
N SER A 61 24.25 -10.04 -0.96
CA SER A 61 23.31 -10.71 -1.88
C SER A 61 22.08 -11.28 -1.17
N GLY A 62 22.27 -11.90 0.01
CA GLY A 62 21.16 -12.41 0.83
C GLY A 62 20.22 -11.32 1.34
N ARG A 63 20.74 -10.19 1.81
CA ARG A 63 19.90 -9.06 2.28
C ARG A 63 19.14 -8.42 1.13
N ARG A 64 19.75 -8.31 -0.05
CA ARG A 64 19.08 -7.80 -1.24
C ARG A 64 17.88 -8.67 -1.63
N ILE A 65 18.06 -9.99 -1.67
CA ILE A 65 16.98 -10.94 -1.99
C ILE A 65 15.86 -10.84 -0.95
N PHE A 66 16.20 -10.83 0.34
CA PHE A 66 15.21 -10.67 1.41
C PHE A 66 14.35 -9.42 1.23
N TRP A 67 14.97 -8.27 0.97
CA TRP A 67 14.23 -7.02 0.77
C TRP A 67 13.38 -7.02 -0.49
N ILE A 68 13.87 -7.59 -1.60
CA ILE A 68 13.08 -7.75 -2.83
C ILE A 68 11.83 -8.59 -2.56
N VAL A 69 11.99 -9.74 -1.90
CA VAL A 69 10.87 -10.62 -1.55
C VAL A 69 9.88 -9.90 -0.62
N ALA A 70 10.37 -9.24 0.43
CA ALA A 70 9.50 -8.50 1.35
C ALA A 70 8.68 -7.41 0.63
N ILE A 71 9.32 -6.63 -0.25
CA ILE A 71 8.69 -5.56 -1.02
C ILE A 71 7.58 -6.13 -1.92
N VAL A 72 7.82 -7.26 -2.59
CA VAL A 72 6.84 -7.90 -3.50
C VAL A 72 5.70 -8.58 -2.75
N CYS A 73 5.98 -9.22 -1.60
CA CYS A 73 4.96 -9.96 -0.85
C CYS A 73 3.96 -9.07 -0.10
N VAL A 74 4.36 -7.87 0.33
CA VAL A 74 3.46 -6.96 1.08
C VAL A 74 2.18 -6.62 0.31
N PRO A 75 2.22 -6.20 -0.98
CA PRO A 75 1.02 -6.01 -1.79
C PRO A 75 0.15 -7.27 -1.90
N MET A 76 0.76 -8.45 -2.01
CA MET A 76 0.02 -9.72 -2.11
C MET A 76 -0.77 -10.00 -0.83
N ILE A 77 -0.21 -9.71 0.34
CA ILE A 77 -0.90 -9.86 1.62
C ILE A 77 -2.12 -8.92 1.67
N GLY A 78 -1.97 -7.67 1.25
CA GLY A 78 -3.09 -6.72 1.16
C GLY A 78 -4.22 -7.22 0.27
N ASN A 79 -3.88 -7.77 -0.90
CA ASN A 79 -4.87 -8.35 -1.83
C ASN A 79 -5.57 -9.59 -1.24
N LEU A 80 -4.83 -10.44 -0.54
CA LEU A 80 -5.41 -11.61 0.13
C LEU A 80 -6.44 -11.19 1.18
N VAL A 81 -6.12 -10.20 2.00
CA VAL A 81 -7.05 -9.65 3.00
C VAL A 81 -8.33 -9.11 2.34
N TYR A 82 -8.17 -8.37 1.22
CA TYR A 82 -9.32 -7.90 0.45
C TYR A 82 -10.21 -9.04 -0.04
N ILE A 83 -9.63 -10.09 -0.63
CA ILE A 83 -10.38 -11.26 -1.13
C ILE A 83 -11.15 -11.94 0.00
N ILE A 84 -10.51 -12.14 1.16
CA ILE A 84 -11.15 -12.78 2.32
C ILE A 84 -12.36 -11.97 2.82
N ILE A 85 -12.19 -10.66 2.99
CA ILE A 85 -13.27 -9.77 3.44
C ILE A 85 -14.41 -9.78 2.41
N HIS A 86 -14.07 -9.71 1.12
CA HIS A 86 -15.06 -9.68 0.06
C HIS A 86 -15.87 -10.99 -0.02
N ASP A 87 -15.21 -12.15 0.07
CA ASP A 87 -15.88 -13.46 0.12
C ASP A 87 -16.80 -13.57 1.34
N ALA A 88 -16.34 -13.12 2.51
CA ALA A 88 -17.13 -13.12 3.73
C ALA A 88 -18.39 -12.25 3.62
N ASP A 89 -18.29 -11.09 2.96
CA ASP A 89 -19.44 -10.21 2.72
C ASP A 89 -20.43 -10.81 1.71
N ILE A 90 -19.95 -11.45 0.64
CA ILE A 90 -20.81 -12.14 -0.34
C ILE A 90 -21.59 -13.28 0.34
N ARG A 91 -20.92 -14.12 1.14
CA ARG A 91 -21.57 -15.25 1.84
C ARG A 91 -22.69 -14.81 2.77
N LYS A 92 -22.57 -13.64 3.41
CA LYS A 92 -23.63 -13.09 4.27
C LYS A 92 -24.88 -12.67 3.51
N GLN A 93 -24.74 -12.37 2.21
CA GLN A 93 -25.85 -11.92 1.36
C GLN A 93 -26.62 -13.09 0.71
N VAL A 94 -26.09 -14.31 0.75
CA VAL A 94 -26.79 -15.50 0.24
C VAL A 94 -27.96 -15.80 1.20
N PRO A 95 -29.23 -15.80 0.73
CA PRO A 95 -30.37 -16.14 1.57
C PRO A 95 -30.20 -17.56 2.14
N LYS A 96 -30.45 -17.73 3.44
CA LYS A 96 -30.49 -19.08 4.03
C LYS A 96 -31.68 -19.83 3.39
N PRO A 97 -31.52 -21.10 2.99
CA PRO A 97 -32.64 -21.90 2.52
C PRO A 97 -33.70 -21.95 3.63
N GLU A 98 -34.94 -21.59 3.30
CA GLU A 98 -36.09 -21.74 4.18
C GLU A 98 -36.28 -23.24 4.42
N VAL A 99 -36.19 -23.65 5.69
CA VAL A 99 -36.43 -25.02 6.16
C VAL A 99 -37.89 -25.17 6.55
#